data_AF-A0AAC8VLR2-F1
#
_entry.id   AF-A0AAC8VLR2-F1
#
_cell.length_a   1.000
_cell.length_b   1.000
_cell.length_c   1.000
_cell.angle_alpha   90.00
_cell.angle_beta   90.00
_cell.angle_gamma   90.00
#
_symmetry.space_group_name_H-M   'P 1'
#
loop_
_entity.id
_entity.type
_entity.pdbx_description
1 polymer ?
#
loop_
_entity_poly.entity_id
_entity_poly.type
_entity_poly.pdbx_seq_one_letter_code
_entity_poly.pdbx_strand_id
1 'polypeptide(L)'
;MLVFTRNAAGELVSEENHGGKFEYEYDALGNLSSTTFPDGRELATLRYGTGHLLEMQLRHGGAMHTLAAYGRDRLHREVSRSQGVLSQETRYDSAGRVTQRTVLDARRELVFERRYRWDCTDQIVQQIHTDATPATPGEKYSQYLWGYDAAGQVTKAVEPQKEERFFWDAVGNRTEAHRNLPPS
;
A
#
# COMPACT_ATOMS: atom_id res chain seq x y z
N MET A 1 -15.53 24.07 24.51
CA MET A 1 -15.61 22.95 25.45
C MET A 1 -15.41 21.68 24.65
N LEU A 2 -14.65 20.72 25.17
CA LEU A 2 -14.37 19.44 24.52
C LEU A 2 -15.06 18.36 25.36
N VAL A 3 -15.94 17.57 24.76
CA VAL A 3 -16.75 16.56 25.45
C VAL A 3 -16.53 15.20 24.79
N PHE A 4 -16.27 14.19 25.61
CA PHE A 4 -16.09 12.82 25.17
C PHE A 4 -17.11 11.91 25.87
N THR A 5 -17.77 11.06 25.10
CA THR A 5 -18.70 10.06 25.63
C THR A 5 -18.17 8.68 25.30
N ARG A 6 -18.22 7.76 26.29
CA ARG A 6 -17.78 6.37 26.13
C ARG A 6 -18.91 5.41 26.44
N ASN A 7 -18.89 4.24 25.79
CA ASN A 7 -19.80 3.15 26.13
C ASN A 7 -19.29 2.38 27.37
N ALA A 8 -20.02 1.34 27.79
CA ALA A 8 -19.67 0.51 28.95
C ALA A 8 -18.35 -0.27 28.78
N ALA A 9 -17.92 -0.53 27.54
CA ALA A 9 -16.63 -1.15 27.22
C ALA A 9 -15.47 -0.14 27.25
N GLY A 10 -15.74 1.15 27.45
CA GLY A 10 -14.75 2.22 27.47
C GLY A 10 -14.40 2.79 26.08
N GLU A 11 -15.05 2.30 25.02
CA GLU A 11 -14.85 2.78 23.65
C GLU A 11 -15.45 4.18 23.48
N LEU A 12 -14.78 5.04 22.72
CA LEU A 12 -15.23 6.42 22.48
C LEU A 12 -16.37 6.42 21.46
N VAL A 13 -17.60 6.74 21.87
CA VAL A 13 -18.78 6.71 20.98
C VAL A 13 -19.19 8.10 20.47
N SER A 14 -18.72 9.16 21.11
CA SER A 14 -18.85 10.51 20.54
C SER A 14 -17.79 11.47 21.05
N GLU A 15 -17.38 12.39 20.19
CA GLU A 15 -16.59 13.57 20.54
C GLU A 15 -17.33 14.81 20.08
N GLU A 16 -17.45 15.82 20.94
CA GLU A 16 -17.97 17.14 20.57
C GLU A 16 -16.94 18.22 20.87
N ASN A 17 -16.59 18.98 19.84
CA ASN A 17 -15.64 20.08 19.90
C ASN A 17 -16.18 21.30 19.14
N HIS A 18 -15.36 22.34 18.97
CA HIS A 18 -15.78 23.57 18.28
C HIS A 18 -16.17 23.35 16.80
N GLY A 19 -15.77 22.22 16.21
CA GLY A 19 -16.11 21.80 14.85
C GLY A 19 -17.39 20.96 14.75
N GLY A 20 -18.06 20.68 15.87
CA GLY A 20 -19.30 19.89 15.93
C GLY A 20 -19.11 18.52 16.58
N LYS A 21 -20.15 17.69 16.43
CA LYS A 21 -20.22 16.35 17.03
C LYS A 21 -19.82 15.27 16.02
N PHE A 22 -18.89 14.42 16.42
CA PHE A 22 -18.55 13.18 15.75
C PHE A 22 -19.16 12.02 16.54
N GLU A 23 -19.66 11.02 15.84
CA GLU A 23 -20.20 9.79 16.44
C GLU A 23 -19.47 8.58 15.86
N TYR A 24 -19.20 7.61 16.71
CA TYR A 24 -18.39 6.45 16.39
C TYR A 24 -19.14 5.18 16.71
N GLU A 25 -19.10 4.22 15.79
CA GLU A 25 -19.67 2.89 15.96
C GLU A 25 -18.58 1.84 15.88
N TYR A 26 -18.74 0.78 16.65
CA TYR A 26 -17.81 -0.34 16.72
C TYR A 26 -18.52 -1.65 16.39
N ASP A 27 -17.81 -2.54 15.70
CA ASP A 27 -18.29 -3.89 15.46
C ASP A 27 -18.19 -4.76 16.72
N ALA A 28 -18.72 -5.99 16.66
CA ALA A 28 -18.72 -6.92 17.79
C ALA A 28 -17.32 -7.36 18.27
N LEU A 29 -16.26 -7.07 17.50
CA LEU A 29 -14.87 -7.33 17.86
C LEU A 29 -14.18 -6.08 18.42
N GLY A 30 -14.89 -4.97 18.57
CA GLY A 30 -14.37 -3.69 19.07
C GLY A 30 -13.59 -2.89 18.02
N ASN A 31 -13.72 -3.21 16.73
CA ASN A 31 -13.12 -2.38 15.68
C ASN A 31 -14.06 -1.23 15.30
N LEU A 32 -13.52 -0.03 15.09
CA LEU A 32 -14.28 1.10 14.54
C LEU A 32 -14.89 0.72 13.18
N SER A 33 -16.22 0.66 13.12
CA SER A 33 -17.00 0.29 11.94
C SER A 33 -17.59 1.49 11.22
N SER A 34 -17.88 2.59 11.94
CA SER A 34 -18.40 3.80 11.32
C SER A 34 -18.00 5.07 12.07
N THR A 35 -17.83 6.16 11.32
CA THR A 35 -17.71 7.53 11.84
C THR A 35 -18.73 8.44 11.16
N THR A 36 -19.64 9.01 11.93
CA THR A 36 -20.56 10.05 11.48
C THR A 36 -19.96 11.42 11.77
N PHE A 37 -19.83 12.24 10.73
CA PHE A 37 -19.30 13.60 10.79
C PHE A 37 -20.41 14.61 11.15
N PRO A 38 -20.04 15.81 11.65
CA PRO A 38 -21.02 16.84 12.01
C PRO A 38 -21.96 17.27 10.89
N ASP A 39 -21.54 17.10 9.63
CA ASP A 39 -22.35 17.42 8.44
C ASP A 39 -23.27 16.27 8.00
N GLY A 40 -23.34 15.19 8.77
CA GLY A 40 -24.17 14.02 8.50
C GLY A 40 -23.61 13.11 7.41
N ARG A 41 -22.37 13.29 6.96
CA ARG A 41 -21.65 12.25 6.22
C ARG A 41 -21.27 11.13 7.16
N GLU A 42 -21.33 9.90 6.68
CA GLU A 42 -20.93 8.70 7.42
C GLU A 42 -19.83 7.98 6.64
N LEU A 43 -18.67 7.76 7.27
CA LEU A 43 -17.61 6.91 6.75
C LEU A 43 -17.70 5.53 7.39
N ALA A 44 -18.20 4.56 6.62
CA ALA A 44 -18.36 3.18 7.07
C ALA A 44 -17.23 2.29 6.55
N THR A 45 -16.80 1.36 7.38
CA THR A 45 -15.78 0.35 7.07
C THR A 45 -16.37 -1.05 7.24
N LEU A 46 -16.48 -1.79 6.14
CA LEU A 46 -17.01 -3.15 6.13
C LEU A 46 -15.87 -4.15 6.22
N ARG A 47 -16.01 -5.12 7.13
CA ARG A 47 -15.03 -6.18 7.36
C ARG A 47 -15.72 -7.54 7.34
N TYR A 48 -14.94 -8.59 7.11
CA TYR A 48 -15.39 -9.98 7.25
C TYR A 48 -14.37 -10.83 7.98
N GLY A 49 -14.82 -12.00 8.45
CA GLY A 49 -13.98 -12.95 9.18
C GLY A 49 -13.32 -12.31 10.40
N THR A 50 -12.01 -12.46 10.53
CA THR A 50 -11.21 -11.95 11.65
C THR A 50 -10.80 -10.47 11.50
N GLY A 51 -11.54 -9.68 10.70
CA GLY A 51 -11.31 -8.24 10.54
C GLY A 51 -10.76 -7.81 9.19
N HIS A 52 -10.81 -8.67 8.17
CA HIS A 52 -10.37 -8.34 6.82
C HIS A 52 -11.24 -7.26 6.21
N LEU A 53 -10.62 -6.13 5.84
CA LEU A 53 -11.29 -5.03 5.15
C LEU A 53 -11.85 -5.50 3.80
N LEU A 54 -13.15 -5.30 3.62
CA LEU A 54 -13.89 -5.60 2.39
C LEU A 54 -14.11 -4.33 1.58
N GLU A 55 -14.57 -3.27 2.24
CA GLU A 55 -15.00 -2.04 1.58
C GLU A 55 -14.95 -0.86 2.55
N MET A 56 -14.70 0.33 2.00
CA MET A 56 -14.90 1.62 2.66
C MET A 56 -15.96 2.41 1.89
N GLN A 57 -16.92 2.98 2.59
CA GLN A 57 -18.08 3.66 2.01
C GLN A 57 -18.27 5.03 2.62
N LEU A 58 -18.60 6.02 1.80
CA LEU A 58 -19.12 7.31 2.23
C LEU A 58 -20.63 7.33 1.99
N ARG A 59 -21.42 7.53 3.03
CA ARG A 59 -22.87 7.66 2.95
C ARG A 59 -23.30 9.07 3.30
N HIS A 60 -24.24 9.62 2.54
CA HIS A 60 -24.81 10.93 2.82
C HIS A 60 -26.15 11.09 2.12
N GLY A 61 -27.17 11.59 2.83
CA GLY A 61 -28.49 11.85 2.24
C GLY A 61 -29.16 10.62 1.61
N GLY A 62 -28.89 9.42 2.13
CA GLY A 62 -29.39 8.14 1.58
C GLY A 62 -28.60 7.60 0.38
N ALA A 63 -27.64 8.36 -0.17
CA ALA A 63 -26.70 7.87 -1.17
C ALA A 63 -25.52 7.14 -0.52
N MET A 64 -25.02 6.10 -1.18
CA MET A 64 -23.84 5.35 -0.78
C MET A 64 -22.80 5.40 -1.89
N HIS A 65 -21.57 5.78 -1.54
CA HIS A 65 -20.44 5.86 -2.45
C HIS A 65 -19.30 4.97 -1.94
N THR A 66 -19.00 3.91 -2.67
CA THR A 66 -17.81 3.09 -2.41
C THR A 66 -16.55 3.92 -2.65
N LEU A 67 -15.75 4.11 -1.61
CA LEU A 67 -14.46 4.79 -1.67
C LEU A 67 -13.35 3.84 -2.11
N ALA A 68 -13.36 2.63 -1.55
CA ALA A 68 -12.45 1.57 -1.90
C ALA A 68 -13.07 0.19 -1.65
N ALA A 69 -12.80 -0.77 -2.53
CA ALA A 69 -13.21 -2.17 -2.35
C ALA A 69 -12.01 -3.11 -2.56
N TYR A 70 -12.04 -4.26 -1.90
CA TYR A 70 -10.88 -5.15 -1.80
C TYR A 70 -11.25 -6.59 -2.16
N GLY A 71 -10.65 -7.12 -3.23
CA GLY A 71 -10.72 -8.52 -3.59
C GLY A 71 -9.57 -9.31 -2.98
N ARG A 72 -9.87 -10.53 -2.52
CA ARG A 72 -8.90 -11.41 -1.85
C ARG A 72 -8.95 -12.82 -2.41
N ASP A 73 -7.82 -13.51 -2.36
CA ASP A 73 -7.74 -14.93 -2.66
C ASP A 73 -8.16 -15.81 -1.47
N ARG A 74 -8.09 -17.13 -1.63
CA ARG A 74 -8.43 -18.11 -0.59
C ARG A 74 -7.52 -18.08 0.64
N LEU A 75 -6.34 -17.45 0.53
CA LEU A 75 -5.42 -17.22 1.64
C LEU A 75 -5.64 -15.83 2.28
N HIS A 76 -6.74 -15.16 1.93
CA HIS A 76 -7.10 -13.81 2.38
C HIS A 76 -6.08 -12.72 2.01
N ARG A 77 -5.24 -12.97 0.99
CA ARG A 77 -4.31 -11.96 0.47
C ARG A 77 -5.01 -11.06 -0.53
N GLU A 78 -4.69 -9.76 -0.51
CA GLU A 78 -5.23 -8.79 -1.48
C GLU A 78 -4.78 -9.10 -2.90
N VAL A 79 -5.71 -9.41 -3.79
CA VAL A 79 -5.43 -9.62 -5.22
C VAL A 79 -6.01 -8.52 -6.10
N SER A 80 -7.01 -7.78 -5.60
CA SER A 80 -7.51 -6.58 -6.27
C SER A 80 -7.94 -5.50 -5.29
N ARG A 81 -7.88 -4.26 -5.75
CA ARG A 81 -8.40 -3.08 -5.06
C ARG A 81 -9.03 -2.13 -6.07
N SER A 82 -10.18 -1.56 -5.75
CA SER A 82 -10.66 -0.33 -6.41
C SER A 82 -10.48 0.86 -5.46
N GLN A 83 -10.16 2.03 -5.99
CA GLN A 83 -10.14 3.28 -5.25
C GLN A 83 -10.40 4.46 -6.18
N GLY A 84 -11.55 5.11 -6.04
CA GLY A 84 -12.02 6.10 -7.02
C GLY A 84 -12.09 5.49 -8.42
N VAL A 85 -11.44 6.14 -9.39
CA VAL A 85 -11.39 5.69 -10.80
C VAL A 85 -10.32 4.62 -11.06
N LEU A 86 -9.49 4.31 -10.07
CA LEU A 86 -8.37 3.39 -10.23
C LEU A 86 -8.73 1.99 -9.76
N SER A 87 -8.17 0.99 -10.44
CA SER A 87 -8.15 -0.39 -9.99
C SER A 87 -6.70 -0.90 -9.95
N GLN A 88 -6.37 -1.67 -8.92
CA GLN A 88 -5.07 -2.33 -8.78
C GLN A 88 -5.28 -3.84 -8.77
N GLU A 89 -4.45 -4.56 -9.52
CA GLU A 89 -4.31 -6.01 -9.44
C GLU A 89 -2.95 -6.38 -8.85
N THR A 90 -2.90 -7.35 -7.94
CA THR A 90 -1.66 -7.84 -7.32
C THR A 90 -1.51 -9.34 -7.56
N ARG A 91 -0.31 -9.76 -7.98
CA ARG A 91 0.04 -11.17 -8.17
C ARG A 91 1.13 -11.58 -7.20
N TYR A 92 1.08 -12.84 -6.79
CA TYR A 92 2.01 -13.45 -5.86
C TYR A 92 2.64 -14.70 -6.47
N ASP A 93 3.84 -15.03 -6.04
CA ASP A 93 4.40 -16.36 -6.26
C ASP A 93 3.90 -17.38 -5.20
N SER A 94 4.39 -18.61 -5.28
CA SER A 94 4.03 -19.70 -4.36
C SER A 94 4.53 -19.47 -2.93
N ALA A 95 5.60 -18.68 -2.73
CA ALA A 95 6.08 -18.27 -1.42
C ALA A 95 5.26 -17.11 -0.84
N GLY A 96 4.33 -16.54 -1.61
CA GLY A 96 3.48 -15.43 -1.21
C GLY A 96 4.11 -14.06 -1.35
N ARG A 97 5.18 -13.94 -2.12
CA ARG A 97 5.85 -12.68 -2.42
C ARG A 97 5.19 -12.02 -3.62
N VAL A 98 5.05 -10.70 -3.59
CA VAL A 98 4.45 -9.94 -4.70
C VAL A 98 5.37 -10.01 -5.91
N THR A 99 4.85 -10.45 -7.05
CA THR A 99 5.59 -10.51 -8.32
C THR A 99 5.16 -9.43 -9.30
N GLN A 100 3.93 -8.92 -9.17
CA GLN A 100 3.40 -7.89 -10.06
C GLN A 100 2.33 -7.06 -9.34
N ARG A 101 2.34 -5.76 -9.59
CA ARG A 101 1.24 -4.84 -9.32
C ARG A 101 0.93 -4.04 -10.58
N THR A 102 -0.32 -4.06 -11.00
CA THR A 102 -0.79 -3.33 -12.19
C THR A 102 -1.90 -2.40 -11.75
N VAL A 103 -1.80 -1.12 -12.09
CA VAL A 103 -2.85 -0.13 -11.83
C VAL A 103 -3.45 0.32 -13.16
N LEU A 104 -4.77 0.29 -13.24
CA LEU A 104 -5.56 0.66 -14.40
C LEU A 104 -6.52 1.80 -14.05
N ASP A 105 -6.85 2.63 -15.03
CA ASP A 105 -7.88 3.66 -14.91
C ASP A 105 -9.30 3.08 -15.12
N ALA A 106 -10.31 3.96 -15.14
CA ALA A 106 -11.71 3.57 -15.34
C ALA A 106 -12.00 2.97 -16.73
N ARG A 107 -11.14 3.22 -17.72
CA ARG A 107 -11.22 2.65 -19.08
C ARG A 107 -10.43 1.34 -19.18
N ARG A 108 -9.84 0.88 -18.09
CA ARG A 108 -8.92 -0.26 -18.00
C ARG A 108 -7.61 -0.03 -18.76
N GLU A 109 -7.24 1.22 -18.97
CA GLU A 109 -5.94 1.57 -19.53
C GLU A 109 -4.87 1.56 -18.44
N LEU A 110 -3.66 1.15 -18.80
CA LEU A 110 -2.54 1.12 -17.86
C LEU A 110 -2.26 2.52 -17.35
N VAL A 111 -2.14 2.67 -16.03
CA VAL A 111 -1.59 3.86 -15.37
C VAL A 111 -0.13 3.60 -15.02
N PHE A 112 0.13 2.52 -14.28
CA PHE A 112 1.49 2.03 -14.06
C PHE A 112 1.52 0.55 -13.71
N GLU A 113 2.70 -0.05 -13.86
CA GLU A 113 2.99 -1.41 -13.46
C GLU A 113 4.32 -1.49 -12.70
N ARG A 114 4.40 -2.42 -11.74
CA ARG A 114 5.64 -2.85 -11.10
C ARG A 114 5.75 -4.36 -11.16
N ARG A 115 6.90 -4.88 -11.56
CA ARG A 115 7.23 -6.31 -11.53
C ARG A 115 8.46 -6.53 -10.67
N TYR A 116 8.46 -7.62 -9.92
CA TYR A 116 9.52 -7.97 -8.98
C TYR A 116 10.06 -9.36 -9.28
N ARG A 117 11.37 -9.52 -9.16
CA ARG A 117 12.03 -10.82 -9.06
C ARG A 117 12.73 -10.93 -7.73
N TRP A 118 12.58 -12.10 -7.14
CA TRP A 118 13.14 -12.46 -5.85
C TRP A 118 14.15 -13.57 -6.04
N ASP A 119 15.20 -13.57 -5.24
CA ASP A 119 16.10 -14.73 -5.16
C ASP A 119 15.56 -15.79 -4.19
N CYS A 120 16.39 -16.79 -3.88
CA CYS A 120 16.05 -17.88 -2.97
C CYS A 120 16.15 -17.52 -1.48
N THR A 121 16.66 -16.33 -1.15
CA THR A 121 16.80 -15.81 0.22
C THR A 121 15.81 -14.68 0.51
N ASP A 122 14.74 -14.59 -0.28
CA ASP A 122 13.66 -13.61 -0.18
C ASP A 122 14.11 -12.14 -0.36
N GLN A 123 15.19 -11.91 -1.10
CA GLN A 123 15.63 -10.57 -1.48
C GLN A 123 15.16 -10.17 -2.87
N ILE A 124 14.77 -8.90 -3.06
CA ILE A 124 14.41 -8.37 -4.39
C ILE A 124 15.69 -8.14 -5.18
N VAL A 125 15.87 -8.89 -6.27
CA VAL A 125 17.03 -8.76 -7.16
C VAL A 125 16.74 -7.92 -8.41
N GLN A 126 15.46 -7.77 -8.77
CA GLN A 126 15.05 -6.91 -9.88
C GLN A 126 13.68 -6.30 -9.63
N GLN A 127 13.55 -5.03 -9.98
CA GLN A 127 12.27 -4.35 -10.15
C GLN A 127 12.20 -3.74 -11.55
N ILE A 128 11.10 -3.96 -12.24
CA ILE A 128 10.76 -3.24 -13.49
C ILE A 128 9.56 -2.35 -13.18
N HIS A 129 9.64 -1.09 -13.57
CA HIS A 129 8.56 -0.13 -13.50
C HIS A 129 8.17 0.32 -14.90
N THR A 130 6.87 0.27 -15.19
CA THR A 130 6.29 0.84 -16.41
C THR A 130 5.34 1.96 -16.00
N ASP A 131 5.56 3.18 -16.48
CA ASP A 131 4.67 4.32 -16.28
C ASP A 131 4.00 4.64 -17.62
N ALA A 132 2.67 4.70 -17.67
CA ALA A 132 1.94 5.01 -18.90
C ALA A 132 1.89 6.52 -19.20
N THR A 133 2.13 7.37 -18.20
CA THR A 133 2.14 8.83 -18.30
C THR A 133 3.45 9.42 -17.74
N PRO A 134 4.62 9.02 -18.26
CA PRO A 134 5.90 9.48 -17.73
C PRO A 134 6.13 10.96 -18.06
N ALA A 135 6.94 11.66 -17.25
CA ALA A 135 7.30 13.05 -17.53
C ALA A 135 8.16 13.19 -18.80
N THR A 136 9.00 12.19 -19.08
CA THR A 136 9.78 12.07 -20.30
C THR A 136 9.65 10.66 -20.92
N PRO A 137 9.78 10.49 -22.25
CA PRO A 137 9.66 9.17 -22.88
C PRO A 137 10.61 8.10 -22.32
N GLY A 138 11.79 8.52 -21.83
CA GLY A 138 12.80 7.61 -21.25
C GLY A 138 12.40 7.01 -19.90
N GLU A 139 11.49 7.65 -19.16
CA GLU A 139 11.03 7.17 -17.85
C GLU A 139 9.90 6.14 -17.96
N LYS A 140 9.32 5.96 -19.16
CA LYS A 140 8.26 4.98 -19.42
C LYS A 140 8.62 3.59 -18.91
N TYR A 141 9.88 3.20 -19.05
CA TYR A 141 10.39 1.91 -18.61
C TYR A 141 11.65 2.10 -17.79
N SER A 142 11.59 1.75 -16.51
CA SER A 142 12.73 1.82 -15.60
C SER A 142 13.04 0.45 -15.02
N GLN A 143 14.32 0.10 -14.95
CA GLN A 143 14.78 -1.13 -14.33
C GLN A 143 15.72 -0.82 -13.17
N TYR A 144 15.53 -1.57 -12.10
CA TYR A 144 16.37 -1.54 -10.91
C TYR A 144 16.87 -2.95 -10.63
N LEU A 145 18.15 -3.08 -10.28
CA LEU A 145 18.78 -4.35 -9.92
C LEU A 145 19.50 -4.20 -8.59
N TRP A 146 19.42 -5.22 -7.75
CA TRP A 146 20.14 -5.26 -6.48
C TRP A 146 20.93 -6.57 -6.35
N GLY A 147 22.11 -6.46 -5.76
CA GLY A 147 22.92 -7.59 -5.32
C GLY A 147 23.16 -7.51 -3.82
N TYR A 148 23.23 -8.67 -3.18
CA TYR A 148 23.36 -8.81 -1.73
C TYR A 148 24.55 -9.70 -1.38
N ASP A 149 25.14 -9.50 -0.21
CA ASP A 149 26.06 -10.47 0.38
C ASP A 149 25.30 -11.58 1.14
N ALA A 150 26.04 -12.54 1.72
CA ALA A 150 25.46 -13.64 2.48
C ALA A 150 24.77 -13.21 3.79
N ALA A 151 25.05 -12.00 4.30
CA ALA A 151 24.38 -11.43 5.46
C ALA A 151 23.11 -10.64 5.07
N GLY A 152 22.79 -10.56 3.78
CA GLY A 152 21.63 -9.82 3.25
C GLY A 152 21.88 -8.32 3.09
N GLN A 153 23.14 -7.87 3.16
CA GLN A 153 23.49 -6.46 2.97
C GLN A 153 23.60 -6.16 1.47
N VAL A 154 23.03 -5.04 1.02
CA VAL A 154 23.13 -4.60 -0.39
C VAL A 154 24.59 -4.32 -0.73
N THR A 155 25.13 -4.98 -1.75
CA THR A 155 26.49 -4.76 -2.27
C THR A 155 26.50 -4.04 -3.62
N LYS A 156 25.39 -4.09 -4.35
CA LYS A 156 25.21 -3.44 -5.65
C LYS A 156 23.79 -2.91 -5.79
N ALA A 157 23.63 -1.69 -6.30
CA ALA A 157 22.36 -1.16 -6.77
C ALA A 157 22.55 -0.56 -8.18
N VAL A 158 21.75 -0.98 -9.13
CA VAL A 158 21.68 -0.39 -10.48
C VAL A 158 20.33 0.27 -10.64
N GLU A 159 20.34 1.54 -10.97
CA GLU A 159 19.19 2.37 -11.32
C GLU A 159 19.32 2.82 -12.79
N PRO A 160 18.26 3.35 -13.42
CA PRO A 160 18.30 3.71 -14.84
C PRO A 160 19.45 4.64 -15.26
N GLN A 161 19.97 5.45 -14.35
CA GLN A 161 21.03 6.43 -14.64
C GLN A 161 22.29 6.28 -13.77
N LYS A 162 22.31 5.31 -12.83
CA LYS A 162 23.34 5.23 -11.80
C LYS A 162 23.61 3.78 -11.40
N GLU A 163 24.88 3.41 -11.30
CA GLU A 163 25.30 2.20 -10.60
C GLU A 163 26.06 2.59 -9.33
N GLU A 164 25.70 1.98 -8.20
CA GLU A 164 26.40 2.08 -6.92
C GLU A 164 26.87 0.72 -6.43
N ARG A 165 28.04 0.72 -5.79
CA ARG A 165 28.56 -0.42 -5.04
C ARG A 165 28.82 -0.04 -3.60
N PHE A 166 28.56 -0.99 -2.72
CA PHE A 166 28.56 -0.83 -1.27
C PHE A 166 29.46 -1.90 -0.66
N PHE A 167 30.16 -1.52 0.40
CA PHE A 167 31.05 -2.41 1.13
C PHE A 167 30.78 -2.25 2.62
N TRP A 168 30.86 -3.35 3.34
CA TRP A 168 30.46 -3.42 4.74
C TRP A 168 31.62 -3.97 5.57
N ASP A 169 31.78 -3.46 6.79
CA ASP A 169 32.71 -4.05 7.75
C ASP A 169 32.08 -5.27 8.45
N ALA A 170 32.86 -5.94 9.30
CA ALA A 170 32.42 -7.18 9.97
C ALA A 170 31.29 -6.97 10.99
N VAL A 171 30.98 -5.72 11.37
CA VAL A 171 29.92 -5.38 12.32
C VAL A 171 28.71 -4.72 11.64
N GLY A 172 28.71 -4.65 10.31
CA GLY A 172 27.58 -4.19 9.50
C GLY A 172 27.56 -2.68 9.22
N ASN A 173 28.66 -1.95 9.46
CA ASN A 173 28.73 -0.55 9.05
C ASN A 173 29.12 -0.46 7.58
N ARG A 174 28.45 0.44 6.84
CA ARG A 174 28.88 0.81 5.48
C ARG A 174 30.22 1.52 5.56
N THR A 175 31.20 1.02 4.83
CA THR A 175 32.50 1.67 4.69
C THR A 175 32.45 2.74 3.61
N GLU A 176 33.30 3.77 3.71
CA GLU A 176 33.32 4.92 2.78
C GLU A 176 33.67 4.55 1.33
N ALA A 177 34.09 3.31 1.06
CA ALA A 177 34.50 2.79 -0.24
C ALA A 177 33.34 2.66 -1.27
N HIS A 178 32.37 3.57 -1.30
CA HIS A 178 31.35 3.57 -2.35
C HIS A 178 31.91 4.13 -3.67
N ARG A 179 31.50 3.56 -4.80
CA ARG A 179 31.88 4.03 -6.14
C ARG A 179 30.63 4.18 -6.99
N ASN A 180 30.45 5.37 -7.56
CA ASN A 180 29.49 5.63 -8.62
C ASN A 180 30.14 5.24 -9.95
N LEU A 181 29.50 4.35 -10.70
CA LEU A 181 29.93 3.97 -12.04
C LEU A 181 28.86 4.42 -13.06
N PRO A 182 29.26 4.81 -14.28
CA PRO A 182 28.30 4.97 -15.36
C PRO A 182 27.60 3.61 -15.62
N PRO A 183 26.32 3.62 -16.07
CA PRO A 183 25.61 2.39 -16.39
C PRO A 183 26.34 1.61 -17.49
N SER A 184 26.44 0.28 -17.32
CA SER A 184 27.11 -0.68 -18.22
C SER A 184 26.23 -1.13 -19.38
#